data_AF-A0A6J2YJF2-F1
#
_entry.id   AF-A0A6J2YJF2-F1
#
_cell.length_a   1.000
_cell.length_b   1.000
_cell.length_c   1.000
_cell.angle_alpha   90.00
_cell.angle_beta   90.00
_cell.angle_gamma   90.00
#
_symmetry.space_group_name_H-M   'P 1'
#
loop_
_entity.id
_entity.type
_entity.pdbx_description
1 polymer ?
#
loop_
_entity_poly.entity_id
_entity_poly.type
_entity_poly.pdbx_seq_one_letter_code
_entity_poly.pdbx_strand_id
1 'polypeptide(L)'
;MQGRKAVSMLNGILWDKNITIKKQKRIYNSFVKSIITYSSEVWPLKEKAERTLNATEVDFWRRSAGKFRKDKIPNETIRRQMKLKDDIVDDIRTQQLIWYGHVQRMEKHRIPKKILNWNPQGRRKRGRPRKSWRDGIDREVLYRYLEVDGWGDREKWRLGIGRRGKTL
;
A
#
# COMPACT_ATOMS: atom_id res chain seq x y z
N MET A 1 -15.27 -2.51 0.44
CA MET A 1 -13.93 -2.44 1.06
C MET A 1 -14.09 -2.12 2.53
N GLN A 2 -13.50 -2.91 3.43
CA GLN A 2 -13.73 -2.80 4.88
C GLN A 2 -13.30 -1.44 5.47
N GLY A 3 -12.29 -0.78 4.90
CA GLY A 3 -11.86 0.56 5.31
C GLY A 3 -12.97 1.62 5.26
N ARG A 4 -13.86 1.59 4.25
CA ARG A 4 -15.01 2.54 4.20
C ARG A 4 -16.01 2.28 5.34
N LYS A 5 -16.20 1.02 5.72
CA LYS A 5 -17.06 0.67 6.87
C LYS A 5 -16.45 1.21 8.16
N ALA A 6 -15.14 1.07 8.35
CA ALA A 6 -14.43 1.64 9.50
C ALA A 6 -14.61 3.17 9.61
N VAL A 7 -14.46 3.89 8.49
CA VAL A 7 -14.71 5.34 8.42
C VAL A 7 -16.17 5.68 8.76
N SER A 8 -17.13 4.88 8.29
CA SER A 8 -18.55 5.06 8.61
C SER A 8 -18.87 4.85 10.10
N MET A 9 -18.23 3.88 10.75
CA MET A 9 -18.40 3.64 12.19
C MET A 9 -17.83 4.79 13.03
N LEU A 10 -16.71 5.37 12.60
CA LEU A 10 -16.06 6.50 13.27
C LEU A 10 -16.58 7.87 12.82
N ASN A 11 -17.70 7.92 12.08
CA ASN A 11 -18.19 9.14 11.44
C ASN A 11 -18.47 10.27 12.44
N GLY A 12 -19.04 9.95 13.61
CA GLY A 12 -19.32 10.96 14.65
C GLY A 12 -18.06 11.62 15.23
N ILE A 13 -16.95 10.87 15.32
CA ILE A 13 -15.68 11.37 15.88
C ILE A 13 -14.85 12.06 14.79
N LEU A 14 -14.78 11.47 13.60
CA LEU A 14 -13.93 11.95 12.51
C LEU A 14 -14.35 13.30 11.98
N TRP A 15 -15.66 13.60 11.95
CA TRP A 15 -16.19 14.82 11.34
C TRP A 15 -16.72 15.83 12.37
N ASP A 16 -16.39 15.65 13.65
CA ASP A 16 -16.65 16.65 14.69
C ASP A 16 -15.87 17.93 14.39
N LYS A 17 -16.46 19.11 14.62
CA LYS A 17 -15.80 20.41 14.45
C LYS A 17 -14.62 20.59 15.42
N ASN A 18 -14.64 19.91 16.57
CA ASN A 18 -13.63 20.02 17.61
C ASN A 18 -12.37 19.18 17.32
N ILE A 19 -12.39 18.33 16.28
CA ILE A 19 -11.25 17.48 15.96
C ILE A 19 -10.27 18.18 15.03
N THR A 20 -9.01 18.27 15.47
CA THR A 20 -7.92 18.76 14.61
C THR A 20 -7.58 17.74 13.51
N ILE A 21 -7.11 18.23 12.36
CA ILE A 21 -6.60 17.40 11.25
C ILE A 21 -5.48 16.45 11.72
N LYS A 22 -4.64 16.87 12.69
CA LYS A 22 -3.57 16.01 13.25
C LYS A 22 -4.15 14.76 13.94
N LYS A 23 -5.25 14.89 14.69
CA LYS A 23 -5.94 13.77 15.33
C LYS A 23 -6.60 12.86 14.28
N GLN A 24 -7.25 13.42 13.27
CA GLN A 24 -7.81 12.64 12.14
C GLN A 24 -6.72 11.82 11.44
N LYS A 25 -5.55 12.40 11.20
CA LYS A 25 -4.39 11.68 10.63
C LYS A 25 -3.94 10.51 11.49
N ARG A 26 -3.87 10.68 12.81
CA ARG A 26 -3.54 9.58 13.73
C ARG A 26 -4.58 8.47 13.67
N ILE A 27 -5.88 8.80 13.71
CA ILE A 27 -6.97 7.82 13.61
C ILE A 27 -6.90 7.07 12.27
N TYR A 28 -6.69 7.79 11.17
CA TYR A 28 -6.53 7.19 9.85
C TYR A 28 -5.38 6.20 9.82
N ASN A 29 -4.18 6.62 10.24
CA ASN A 29 -2.99 5.79 10.21
C ASN A 29 -3.10 4.55 11.11
N SER A 30 -3.72 4.68 12.29
CA SER A 30 -3.85 3.57 13.25
C SER A 30 -4.95 2.57 12.86
N PHE A 31 -6.13 3.04 12.48
CA PHE A 31 -7.28 2.16 12.25
C PHE A 31 -7.54 1.94 10.76
N VAL A 32 -7.80 3.02 10.02
CA VAL A 32 -8.30 2.92 8.64
C VAL A 32 -7.23 2.33 7.73
N LYS A 33 -6.01 2.86 7.78
CA LYS A 33 -4.86 2.39 7.01
C LYS A 33 -4.56 0.94 7.38
N SER A 34 -4.47 0.61 8.68
CA SER A 34 -4.22 -0.76 9.14
C SER A 34 -5.23 -1.77 8.62
N ILE A 35 -6.54 -1.45 8.68
CA ILE A 35 -7.60 -2.33 8.16
C ILE A 35 -7.50 -2.48 6.64
N ILE A 36 -7.14 -1.41 5.91
CA ILE A 36 -7.02 -1.45 4.46
C ILE A 36 -5.79 -2.25 4.02
N THR A 37 -4.65 -2.05 4.68
CA THR A 37 -3.38 -2.69 4.34
C THR A 37 -3.23 -4.08 4.94
N TYR A 38 -4.22 -4.54 5.72
CA TYR A 38 -4.20 -5.88 6.30
C TYR A 38 -4.05 -6.94 5.22
N SER A 39 -3.08 -7.85 5.42
CA SER A 39 -2.71 -8.90 4.46
C SER A 39 -2.27 -8.41 3.09
N SER A 40 -1.94 -7.13 2.94
CA SER A 40 -1.61 -6.56 1.64
C SER A 40 -0.23 -6.96 1.10
N GLU A 41 0.58 -7.56 1.96
CA GLU A 41 1.92 -8.07 1.66
C GLU A 41 1.92 -9.24 0.68
N VAL A 42 0.87 -10.06 0.68
CA VAL A 42 0.87 -11.37 -0.01
C VAL A 42 -0.07 -11.44 -1.23
N TRP A 43 -0.97 -10.47 -1.41
CA TRP A 43 -1.93 -10.48 -2.52
C TRP A 43 -1.45 -9.69 -3.75
N PRO A 44 -1.76 -10.13 -4.98
CA PRO A 44 -1.38 -9.38 -6.18
C PRO A 44 -2.17 -8.07 -6.27
N LEU A 45 -1.45 -6.94 -6.36
CA LEU A 45 -2.07 -5.63 -6.50
C LEU A 45 -2.50 -5.40 -7.95
N LYS A 46 -3.81 -5.52 -8.20
CA LYS A 46 -4.41 -5.29 -9.53
C LYS A 46 -4.80 -3.83 -9.69
N GLU A 47 -4.77 -3.35 -10.93
CA GLU A 47 -5.12 -1.96 -11.26
C GLU A 47 -6.50 -1.51 -10.73
N LYS A 48 -7.52 -2.37 -10.79
CA LYS A 48 -8.84 -2.07 -10.20
C LYS A 48 -8.78 -1.88 -8.68
N ALA A 49 -7.96 -2.68 -8.00
CA ALA A 49 -7.74 -2.56 -6.56
C ALA A 49 -6.98 -1.28 -6.23
N GLU A 50 -5.91 -0.95 -6.97
CA GLU A 50 -5.15 0.31 -6.83
C GLU A 50 -6.05 1.53 -6.98
N ARG A 51 -6.86 1.58 -8.04
CA ARG A 51 -7.82 2.67 -8.26
C ARG A 51 -8.81 2.80 -7.10
N THR A 52 -9.29 1.67 -6.57
CA THR A 52 -10.23 1.66 -5.45
C THR A 52 -9.56 2.15 -4.16
N LEU A 53 -8.33 1.71 -3.88
CA LEU A 53 -7.51 2.12 -2.74
C LEU A 53 -7.23 3.63 -2.76
N ASN A 54 -6.74 4.13 -3.88
CA ASN A 54 -6.47 5.57 -4.07
C ASN A 54 -7.75 6.39 -3.96
N ALA A 55 -8.86 5.93 -4.55
CA ALA A 55 -10.14 6.61 -4.41
C ALA A 55 -10.63 6.62 -2.94
N THR A 56 -10.42 5.54 -2.17
CA THR A 56 -10.81 5.50 -0.76
C THR A 56 -9.98 6.42 0.12
N GLU A 57 -8.67 6.48 -0.11
CA GLU A 57 -7.77 7.38 0.60
C GLU A 57 -8.15 8.85 0.32
N VAL A 58 -8.26 9.21 -0.95
CA VAL A 58 -8.57 10.60 -1.33
C VAL A 58 -9.97 11.01 -0.87
N ASP A 59 -10.95 10.10 -0.85
CA ASP A 59 -12.29 10.38 -0.32
C ASP A 59 -12.26 10.72 1.18
N PHE A 60 -11.47 9.98 1.97
CA PHE A 60 -11.27 10.27 3.39
C PHE A 60 -10.64 11.66 3.60
N TRP A 61 -9.58 11.98 2.86
CA TRP A 61 -8.89 13.26 2.99
C TRP A 61 -9.70 14.43 2.47
N ARG A 62 -10.48 14.23 1.41
CA ARG A 62 -11.40 15.23 0.88
C ARG A 62 -12.47 15.61 1.91
N ARG A 63 -13.07 14.61 2.57
CA ARG A 63 -14.02 14.85 3.67
C ARG A 63 -13.36 15.55 4.85
N SER A 64 -12.12 15.18 5.18
CA SER A 64 -11.33 15.84 6.24
C SER A 64 -11.05 17.31 5.92
N ALA A 65 -10.91 17.66 4.63
CA ALA A 65 -10.72 19.02 4.16
C ALA A 65 -12.03 19.85 4.11
N GLY A 66 -13.18 19.23 4.41
CA GLY A 66 -14.50 19.86 4.26
C GLY A 66 -14.85 20.19 2.81
N LYS A 67 -14.28 19.47 1.83
CA LYS A 67 -14.50 19.71 0.40
C LYS A 67 -15.48 18.69 -0.18
N PHE A 68 -16.29 19.15 -1.12
CA PHE A 68 -17.27 18.31 -1.81
C PHE A 68 -16.77 17.94 -3.21
N ARG A 69 -17.35 16.88 -3.78
CA ARG A 69 -17.06 16.52 -5.19
C ARG A 69 -17.55 17.57 -6.18
N LYS A 70 -18.60 18.33 -5.80
CA LYS A 70 -19.17 19.43 -6.60
C LYS A 70 -18.17 20.57 -6.81
N ASP A 71 -17.22 20.74 -5.89
CA ASP A 71 -16.19 21.78 -5.95
C ASP A 71 -15.18 21.54 -7.08
N LYS A 72 -15.23 20.35 -7.74
CA LYS A 72 -14.34 19.93 -8.84
C LYS A 72 -12.84 20.10 -8.51
N ILE A 73 -12.48 20.08 -7.23
CA ILE A 73 -11.09 20.22 -6.78
C ILE A 73 -10.29 18.97 -7.17
N PRO A 74 -9.15 19.13 -7.87
CA PRO A 74 -8.27 18.02 -8.24
C PRO A 74 -7.79 17.22 -7.02
N ASN A 75 -7.62 15.91 -7.19
CA ASN A 75 -7.11 15.03 -6.14
C ASN A 75 -5.73 15.46 -5.63
N GLU A 76 -4.86 15.93 -6.52
CA GLU A 76 -3.52 16.41 -6.21
C GLU A 76 -3.54 17.61 -5.26
N THR A 77 -4.47 18.55 -5.47
CA THR A 77 -4.66 19.71 -4.59
C THR A 77 -5.03 19.28 -3.17
N ILE A 78 -5.91 18.28 -3.02
CA ILE A 78 -6.28 17.72 -1.71
C ILE A 78 -5.06 17.05 -1.05
N ARG A 79 -4.28 16.26 -1.81
CA ARG A 79 -3.07 15.61 -1.29
C ARG A 79 -2.04 16.64 -0.81
N ARG A 80 -1.82 17.70 -1.59
CA ARG A 80 -0.92 18.81 -1.25
C ARG A 80 -1.38 19.55 0.00
N GLN A 81 -2.66 19.91 0.08
CA GLN A 81 -3.25 20.57 1.25
C GLN A 81 -3.10 19.71 2.51
N MET A 82 -3.32 18.40 2.39
CA MET A 82 -3.19 17.45 3.48
C MET A 82 -1.75 17.03 3.77
N LYS A 83 -0.75 17.56 3.05
CA LYS A 83 0.68 17.24 3.21
C LYS A 83 0.92 15.72 3.23
N LEU A 84 0.26 14.99 2.32
CA LEU A 84 0.45 13.55 2.15
C LEU A 84 1.72 13.34 1.32
N LYS A 85 2.71 12.69 1.91
CA LYS A 85 3.98 12.39 1.23
C LYS A 85 3.84 11.20 0.30
N ASP A 86 3.17 10.15 0.79
CA ASP A 86 3.04 8.87 0.11
C ASP A 86 1.56 8.51 -0.06
N ASP A 87 1.25 7.70 -1.07
CA ASP A 87 -0.08 7.14 -1.25
C ASP A 87 -0.17 5.74 -0.64
N ILE A 88 -1.41 5.34 -0.33
CA ILE A 88 -1.66 4.03 0.27
C ILE A 88 -1.18 2.86 -0.61
N VAL A 89 -1.07 3.08 -1.91
CA VAL A 89 -0.58 2.09 -2.87
C VAL A 89 0.93 1.92 -2.74
N ASP A 90 1.69 3.01 -2.62
CA ASP A 90 3.14 2.96 -2.39
C ASP A 90 3.48 2.37 -1.03
N ASP A 91 2.67 2.62 0.00
CA ASP A 91 2.78 1.93 1.29
C ASP A 91 2.66 0.41 1.14
N ILE A 92 1.65 -0.06 0.39
CA ILE A 92 1.44 -1.49 0.13
C ILE A 92 2.62 -2.06 -0.66
N ARG A 93 3.08 -1.39 -1.71
CA ARG A 93 4.25 -1.83 -2.51
C ARG A 93 5.51 -1.91 -1.65
N THR A 94 5.71 -0.95 -0.76
CA THR A 94 6.81 -0.96 0.21
C THR A 94 6.70 -2.16 1.16
N GLN A 95 5.50 -2.45 1.69
CA GLN A 95 5.26 -3.63 2.54
C GLN A 95 5.52 -4.94 1.77
N GLN A 96 5.10 -5.03 0.51
CA GLN A 96 5.38 -6.18 -0.37
C GLN A 96 6.87 -6.40 -0.59
N LEU A 97 7.66 -5.34 -0.80
CA LEU A 97 9.12 -5.43 -0.92
C LEU A 97 9.81 -5.80 0.40
N ILE A 98 9.29 -5.34 1.54
CA ILE A 98 9.76 -5.76 2.87
C ILE A 98 9.56 -7.26 3.04
N TRP A 99 8.34 -7.74 2.75
CA TRP A 99 7.99 -9.16 2.82
C TRP A 99 8.84 -9.99 1.86
N TYR A 100 8.97 -9.56 0.60
CA TYR A 100 9.81 -10.22 -0.40
C TYR A 100 11.25 -10.38 0.07
N GLY A 101 11.90 -9.29 0.48
CA GLY A 101 13.27 -9.36 0.98
C GLY A 101 13.39 -10.23 2.24
N HIS A 102 12.39 -10.19 3.13
CA HIS A 102 12.36 -11.06 4.32
C HIS A 102 12.33 -12.54 3.93
N VAL A 103 11.42 -12.93 3.03
CA VAL A 103 11.31 -14.31 2.55
C VAL A 103 12.56 -14.73 1.77
N GLN A 104 13.14 -13.85 0.95
CA GLN A 104 14.35 -14.17 0.20
C GLN A 104 15.55 -14.46 1.12
N ARG A 105 15.65 -13.80 2.28
CA ARG A 105 16.71 -14.08 3.27
C ARG A 105 16.47 -15.31 4.14
N MET A 106 15.30 -15.95 4.07
CA MET A 106 15.04 -17.19 4.82
C MET A 106 15.83 -18.36 4.24
N GLU A 107 16.11 -19.35 5.09
CA GLU A 107 16.73 -20.61 4.70
C GLU A 107 15.90 -21.35 3.62
N LYS A 108 16.60 -22.03 2.70
CA LYS A 108 15.99 -22.67 1.52
C LYS A 108 14.92 -23.71 1.86
N HIS A 109 15.01 -24.37 3.02
CA HIS A 109 14.08 -25.42 3.40
C HIS A 109 12.73 -24.88 3.92
N ARG A 110 12.65 -23.59 4.28
CA ARG A 110 11.45 -22.94 4.83
C ARG A 110 10.33 -22.89 3.78
N ILE A 111 9.11 -23.19 4.20
CA ILE A 111 7.93 -23.25 3.32
C ILE A 111 7.69 -21.93 2.54
N PRO A 112 7.74 -20.72 3.15
CA PRO A 112 7.52 -19.48 2.40
C PRO A 112 8.52 -19.26 1.26
N LYS A 113 9.80 -19.59 1.49
CA LYS A 113 10.87 -19.50 0.47
C LYS A 113 10.65 -20.51 -0.66
N LYS A 114 10.24 -21.75 -0.32
CA LYS A 114 9.87 -22.77 -1.31
C LYS A 114 8.70 -22.30 -2.17
N ILE A 115 7.61 -21.83 -1.56
CA ILE A 115 6.41 -21.37 -2.28
C ILE A 115 6.74 -20.17 -3.18
N LEU A 116 7.52 -19.20 -2.69
CA LEU A 116 7.92 -18.03 -3.46
C LEU A 116 8.68 -18.41 -4.75
N ASN A 117 9.54 -19.42 -4.67
CA ASN A 117 10.35 -19.89 -5.78
C ASN A 117 9.68 -20.98 -6.61
N TRP A 118 8.57 -21.52 -6.15
CA TRP A 118 7.87 -22.59 -6.83
C TRP A 118 7.11 -22.05 -8.04
N ASN A 119 7.37 -22.65 -9.20
CA ASN A 119 6.63 -22.39 -10.42
C ASN A 119 5.68 -23.57 -10.69
N PRO A 120 4.35 -23.38 -10.66
CA PRO A 120 3.40 -24.46 -10.87
C PRO A 120 3.55 -25.03 -12.29
N GLN A 121 3.62 -26.35 -12.39
CA GLN A 121 3.69 -27.07 -13.66
C GLN A 121 2.30 -27.11 -14.29
N GLY A 122 2.21 -26.79 -15.60
CA GLY A 122 0.95 -26.83 -16.35
C GLY A 122 0.83 -25.75 -17.42
N ARG A 123 -0.21 -25.86 -18.25
CA ARG A 123 -0.49 -24.91 -19.34
C ARG A 123 -1.38 -23.77 -18.84
N ARG A 124 -0.95 -22.53 -19.08
CA ARG A 124 -1.81 -21.34 -18.87
C ARG A 124 -2.95 -21.32 -19.89
N LYS A 125 -4.12 -20.82 -19.48
CA LYS A 125 -5.25 -20.60 -20.40
C LYS A 125 -4.83 -19.65 -21.54
N ARG A 126 -5.37 -19.88 -22.74
CA ARG A 126 -5.15 -19.01 -23.91
C ARG A 126 -5.68 -17.60 -23.63
N GLY A 127 -4.94 -16.57 -24.07
CA GLY A 127 -5.26 -15.15 -23.86
C GLY A 127 -4.22 -14.42 -22.99
N ARG A 128 -4.50 -13.16 -22.62
CA ARG A 128 -3.59 -12.34 -21.81
C ARG A 128 -3.42 -12.95 -20.41
N PRO A 129 -2.19 -13.30 -19.99
CA PRO A 129 -1.94 -13.81 -18.65
C PRO A 129 -2.37 -12.80 -17.57
N ARG A 130 -2.92 -13.31 -16.47
CA ARG A 130 -3.18 -12.49 -15.28
C ARG A 130 -1.84 -12.06 -14.68
N LYS A 131 -1.73 -10.78 -14.28
CA LYS A 131 -0.58 -10.29 -13.52
C LYS A 131 -0.44 -11.11 -12.23
N SER A 132 0.73 -11.68 -12.03
CA SER A 132 1.09 -12.40 -10.81
C SER A 132 1.52 -11.42 -9.71
N TRP A 133 1.62 -11.90 -8.47
CA TRP A 133 2.20 -11.11 -7.37
C TRP A 133 3.69 -10.82 -7.65
N ARG A 134 4.42 -11.81 -8.18
CA ARG A 134 5.84 -11.71 -8.51
C ARG A 134 6.10 -10.70 -9.62
N ASP A 135 5.25 -10.66 -10.65
CA ASP A 135 5.32 -9.64 -11.72
C ASP A 135 5.18 -8.21 -11.15
N GLY A 136 4.44 -8.06 -10.05
CA GLY A 136 4.30 -6.81 -9.31
C GLY A 136 5.61 -6.44 -8.59
N ILE A 137 6.19 -7.39 -7.85
CA ILE A 137 7.49 -7.22 -7.19
C ILE A 137 8.58 -6.83 -8.19
N ASP A 138 8.74 -7.60 -9.26
CA ASP A 138 9.81 -7.39 -10.24
C ASP A 138 9.70 -6.00 -10.90
N ARG A 139 8.46 -5.56 -11.16
CA ARG A 139 8.17 -4.21 -11.64
C ARG A 139 8.56 -3.14 -10.63
N GLU A 140 8.24 -3.33 -9.35
CA GLU A 140 8.56 -2.36 -8.30
C GLU A 140 10.06 -2.29 -8.00
N VAL A 141 10.76 -3.44 -8.05
CA VAL A 141 12.22 -3.50 -7.98
C VAL A 141 12.84 -2.66 -9.09
N LEU A 142 12.37 -2.85 -10.34
CA LEU A 142 12.82 -2.06 -11.48
C LEU A 142 12.48 -0.57 -11.34
N TYR A 143 11.23 -0.25 -10.97
CA TYR A 143 10.74 1.12 -10.83
C TYR A 143 11.52 1.92 -9.76
N ARG A 144 11.94 1.24 -8.68
CA ARG A 144 12.74 1.83 -7.60
C ARG A 144 14.25 1.71 -7.81
N TYR A 145 14.69 1.24 -8.99
CA TYR A 145 16.11 1.04 -9.34
C TYR A 145 16.85 0.17 -8.30
N LEU A 146 16.17 -0.84 -7.76
CA LEU A 146 16.76 -1.79 -6.83
C LEU A 146 17.48 -2.90 -7.59
N GLU A 147 18.62 -3.33 -7.04
CA GLU A 147 19.26 -4.55 -7.52
C GLU A 147 18.35 -5.76 -7.27
N VAL A 148 18.16 -6.59 -8.30
CA VAL A 148 17.29 -7.78 -8.24
C VAL A 148 17.68 -8.71 -7.09
N ASP A 149 18.98 -8.81 -6.80
CA ASP A 149 19.54 -9.60 -5.69
C ASP A 149 20.05 -8.75 -4.52
N GLY A 150 19.74 -7.45 -4.52
CA GLY A 150 20.12 -6.52 -3.46
C GLY A 150 19.44 -6.80 -2.11
N TRP A 151 18.55 -7.80 -2.04
CA TRP A 151 17.90 -8.23 -0.80
C TRP A 151 18.86 -8.93 0.18
N GLY A 152 20.06 -9.34 -0.25
CA GLY A 152 21.08 -9.93 0.62
C GLY A 152 21.58 -8.95 1.69
N ASP A 153 21.85 -7.71 1.28
CA ASP A 153 22.21 -6.63 2.20
C ASP A 153 20.94 -6.00 2.79
N ARG A 154 20.74 -6.20 4.09
CA ARG A 154 19.56 -5.71 4.81
C ARG A 154 19.52 -4.18 4.86
N GLU A 155 20.66 -3.52 4.96
CA GLU A 155 20.74 -2.07 5.10
C GLU A 155 20.46 -1.39 3.75
N LYS A 156 21.18 -1.83 2.72
CA LYS A 156 20.95 -1.36 1.33
C LYS A 156 19.51 -1.61 0.89
N TRP A 157 18.96 -2.80 1.18
CA TRP A 157 17.56 -3.11 0.87
C TRP A 157 16.60 -2.17 1.61
N ARG A 158 16.82 -1.91 2.91
CA ARG A 158 15.95 -1.03 3.71
C ARG A 158 15.99 0.43 3.24
N LEU A 159 17.15 0.91 2.82
CA LEU A 159 17.31 2.26 2.28
C LEU A 159 16.61 2.38 0.92
N GLY A 160 16.81 1.40 0.04
CA GLY A 160 16.24 1.37 -1.31
C GLY A 160 14.71 1.28 -1.34
N ILE A 161 14.09 0.51 -0.44
CA ILE A 161 12.62 0.44 -0.35
C ILE A 161 11.98 1.72 0.21
N GLY A 162 12.77 2.73 0.62
CA GLY A 162 12.24 4.01 1.07
C GLY A 162 11.67 4.00 2.49
N ARG A 163 12.15 3.13 3.40
CA ARG A 163 11.88 3.29 4.85
C ARG A 163 12.59 4.55 5.37
N ARG A 164 12.10 5.73 5.03
CA ARG A 164 12.37 6.94 5.80
C ARG A 164 11.65 6.77 7.13
N GLY A 165 12.37 6.98 8.23
CA GLY A 165 11.96 6.61 9.57
C GLY A 165 10.49 6.94 9.86
N LYS A 166 9.80 6.03 10.53
CA LYS A 166 8.53 6.34 11.21
C LYS A 166 8.83 7.47 12.20
N THR A 167 8.75 8.73 11.77
CA THR A 167 8.59 9.84 12.68
C THR A 167 7.19 9.69 13.28
N LEU A 168 7.20 9.32 14.56
CA LEU A 168 6.06 9.30 15.48
C LEU A 168 5.31 10.64 15.48
#